data_AF-A0A1X1J725-F1
#
_entry.id   AF-A0A1X1J725-F1
#
_cell.length_a   1.000
_cell.length_b   1.000
_cell.length_c   1.000
_cell.angle_alpha   90.00
_cell.angle_beta   90.00
_cell.angle_gamma   90.00
#
_symmetry.space_group_name_H-M   'P 1'
#
loop_
_entity.id
_entity.type
_entity.pdbx_description
1 polymer ?
#
loop_
_entity_poly.entity_id
_entity_poly.type
_entity_poly.pdbx_seq_one_letter_code
_entity_poly.pdbx_strand_id
1 'polypeptide(L)' 'MAEQKGKAPSQNKEVRAKLQEIYDFLVDFTAINAYAYPDKKQYADLRDHLNAIRSRYKKLTPKKSKQEADN' A
#
# COMPACT_ATOMS: atom_id res chain seq x y z
N MET A 1 23.45 -29.59 -8.77
CA MET A 1 22.00 -29.32 -8.61
C MET A 1 21.82 -28.55 -7.31
N ALA A 2 21.73 -27.21 -7.38
CA ALA A 2 21.41 -26.40 -6.20
C ALA A 2 19.91 -26.12 -6.25
N GLU A 3 19.17 -26.89 -5.45
CA GLU A 3 17.72 -26.74 -5.30
C GLU A 3 17.41 -25.32 -4.86
N GLN A 4 16.73 -24.57 -5.74
CA GLN A 4 16.10 -23.31 -5.38
C GLN A 4 15.05 -23.62 -4.32
N LYS A 5 15.41 -23.45 -3.04
CA LYS A 5 14.46 -23.45 -1.92
C LYS A 5 13.29 -22.54 -2.28
N GLY A 6 12.14 -23.15 -2.56
CA GLY A 6 10.91 -22.44 -2.87
C GLY A 6 10.60 -21.45 -1.75
N LYS A 7 10.83 -20.15 -2.01
CA LYS A 7 10.37 -19.10 -1.12
C LYS A 7 8.85 -19.11 -1.19
N ALA A 8 8.19 -19.63 -0.15
CA ALA A 8 6.74 -19.75 -0.07
C ALA A 8 6.05 -18.47 -0.58
N PRO A 9 5.40 -18.48 -1.75
CA PRO A 9 4.77 -17.29 -2.33
C PRO A 9 3.41 -16.95 -1.68
N SER A 10 3.14 -17.45 -0.47
CA SER A 10 1.81 -17.40 0.16
C SER A 10 1.71 -16.31 1.26
N GLN A 11 2.57 -16.35 2.27
CA GLN A 11 2.48 -15.41 3.41
C GLN A 11 2.75 -13.95 3.03
N ASN A 12 3.77 -13.69 2.22
CA ASN A 12 4.08 -12.31 1.81
C ASN A 12 2.96 -11.68 0.97
N LYS A 13 2.21 -12.49 0.21
CA LYS A 13 1.06 -11.99 -0.55
C LYS A 13 -0.12 -11.69 0.37
N GLU A 14 -0.40 -12.58 1.32
CA GLU A 14 -1.47 -12.38 2.31
C GLU A 14 -1.21 -11.17 3.20
N VAL A 15 0.03 -11.00 3.69
CA VAL A 15 0.45 -9.83 4.48
C VAL A 15 0.28 -8.54 3.68
N ARG A 16 0.65 -8.53 2.39
CA ARG A 16 0.44 -7.37 1.51
C ARG A 16 -1.05 -7.07 1.30
N ALA A 17 -1.89 -8.09 1.14
CA ALA A 17 -3.33 -7.92 0.99
C ALA A 17 -3.95 -7.32 2.26
N LYS A 18 -3.63 -7.87 3.44
CA LYS A 18 -4.09 -7.34 4.74
C LYS A 18 -3.63 -5.90 4.98
N LEU A 19 -2.39 -5.58 4.63
CA LEU A 19 -1.89 -4.19 4.72
C LEU A 19 -2.65 -3.23 3.80
N GLN A 20 -2.99 -3.68 2.59
CA GLN A 20 -3.79 -2.89 1.66
C GLN A 20 -5.22 -2.68 2.18
N GLU A 21 -5.83 -3.72 2.73
CA GLU A 21 -7.19 -3.66 3.31
C GLU A 21 -7.26 -2.72 4.52
N ILE A 22 -6.31 -2.81 5.46
CA ILE A 22 -6.22 -1.89 6.60
C ILE A 22 -6.00 -0.45 6.12
N TYR A 23 -5.17 -0.26 5.09
CA TYR A 23 -4.92 1.06 4.53
C TYR A 23 -6.20 1.66 3.93
N ASP A 24 -6.90 0.90 3.09
CA ASP A 24 -8.11 1.36 2.42
C ASP A 24 -9.20 1.69 3.48
N PHE A 25 -9.35 0.84 4.51
CA PHE A 25 -10.21 1.12 5.66
C PHE A 25 -9.88 2.46 6.35
N LEU A 26 -8.60 2.72 6.65
CA LEU A 26 -8.19 3.95 7.33
C LEU A 26 -8.44 5.20 6.48
N VAL A 27 -8.21 5.13 5.17
CA VAL A 27 -8.49 6.24 4.26
C VAL A 27 -9.99 6.51 4.17
N ASP A 28 -10.82 5.48 4.05
CA ASP A 28 -12.27 5.65 3.98
C ASP A 28 -12.84 6.16 5.30
N PHE A 29 -12.39 5.60 6.43
CA PHE A 29 -12.76 6.06 7.77
C PHE A 29 -12.42 7.54 7.96
N THR A 30 -11.20 7.95 7.61
CA THR A 30 -10.79 9.36 7.75
C THR A 30 -11.51 10.28 6.78
N ALA A 31 -11.83 9.82 5.56
CA ALA A 31 -12.63 10.58 4.60
C ALA A 31 -14.05 10.85 5.10
N ILE A 32 -14.72 9.83 5.63
CA ILE A 32 -16.08 9.95 6.18
C ILE A 32 -16.07 10.89 7.39
N ASN A 33 -15.09 10.76 8.29
CA ASN A 33 -14.99 11.63 9.47
C ASN A 33 -14.65 13.09 9.10
N ALA A 34 -13.76 13.31 8.12
CA ALA A 34 -13.45 14.66 7.63
C ALA A 34 -14.67 15.33 6.99
N TYR A 35 -15.53 14.55 6.32
CA TYR A 35 -16.79 15.04 5.78
C TYR A 35 -17.81 15.35 6.89
N ALA A 36 -17.97 14.46 7.88
CA ALA A 36 -18.93 14.62 8.97
C ALA A 36 -18.53 15.74 9.95
N TYR A 37 -17.23 15.98 10.11
CA TYR A 37 -16.68 16.96 11.05
C TYR A 37 -15.66 17.87 10.35
N PRO A 38 -16.11 18.80 9.49
CA PRO A 38 -15.22 19.65 8.70
C PRO A 38 -14.34 20.58 9.55
N ASP A 39 -14.79 20.92 10.76
CA ASP A 39 -14.02 21.73 11.71
C ASP A 39 -12.85 20.97 12.36
N LYS A 40 -12.85 19.63 12.27
CA LYS A 40 -11.82 18.75 12.84
C LYS A 40 -10.76 18.44 11.79
N LYS A 41 -9.86 19.42 11.56
CA LYS A 41 -8.74 19.32 10.60
C LYS A 41 -7.86 18.08 10.76
N GLN A 42 -7.79 17.53 11.98
CA GLN A 42 -7.05 16.31 12.30
C GLN A 42 -7.40 15.13 11.38
N TYR A 43 -8.66 14.99 10.94
CA TYR A 43 -9.06 13.91 10.04
C TYR A 43 -8.55 14.10 8.61
N ALA A 44 -8.54 15.35 8.13
CA ALA A 44 -7.98 15.68 6.82
C ALA A 44 -6.45 15.51 6.82
N ASP A 45 -5.78 16.02 7.86
CA ASP A 45 -4.32 15.88 8.02
C ASP A 45 -3.90 14.41 8.10
N LEU A 46 -4.68 13.59 8.83
CA LEU A 46 -4.42 12.15 8.92
C LEU A 46 -4.58 11.45 7.56
N ARG A 47 -5.63 11.78 6.80
CA ARG A 47 -5.84 11.26 5.44
C ARG A 47 -4.66 11.60 4.53
N ASP A 48 -4.15 12.82 4.60
CA ASP A 48 -3.03 13.27 3.78
C ASP A 48 -1.72 12.57 4.17
N HIS A 49 -1.47 12.39 5.47
CA HIS A 49 -0.34 11.60 5.96
C HIS A 49 -0.38 10.14 5.48
N LEU A 50 -1.54 9.50 5.53
CA LEU A 50 -1.71 8.14 5.00
C LEU A 50 -1.38 8.09 3.50
N ASN A 51 -1.91 9.03 2.71
CA ASN A 51 -1.63 9.12 1.28
C ASN A 51 -0.15 9.39 0.97
N ALA A 52 0.54 10.19 1.77
CA ALA A 52 1.98 10.41 1.65
C ALA A 52 2.77 9.12 1.90
N ILE A 53 2.40 8.33 2.92
CA ILE A 53 3.01 7.02 3.19
C ILE A 53 2.78 6.07 2.01
N ARG A 54 1.55 5.97 1.49
CA ARG A 54 1.24 5.15 0.30
C ARG A 54 2.08 5.53 -0.90
N SER A 55 2.23 6.83 -1.16
CA SER A 55 3.04 7.33 -2.27
C SER A 55 4.51 6.88 -2.15
N ARG A 56 5.10 6.92 -0.95
CA ARG A 56 6.47 6.44 -0.71
C ARG A 56 6.63 4.95 -1.02
N TYR A 57 5.72 4.11 -0.53
CA TYR A 57 5.79 2.67 -0.76
C TYR A 57 5.44 2.26 -2.21
N LYS A 58 4.52 2.98 -2.86
CA LYS A 58 4.21 2.77 -4.29
C LYS A 58 5.37 3.17 -5.21
N LYS A 59 6.20 4.14 -4.82
CA LYS A 59 7.43 4.50 -5.54
C LYS A 59 8.55 3.50 -5.30
N LEU A 60 8.56 2.82 -4.15
CA LEU A 60 9.55 1.82 -3.78
C LEU A 60 9.27 0.42 -4.34
N THR A 61 8.09 0.16 -4.92
CA THR A 61 7.93 -1.01 -5.78
C THR A 61 8.54 -0.69 -7.14
N PRO A 62 9.76 -1.18 -7.46
CA PRO A 62 10.22 -1.11 -8.83
C PRO A 62 9.16 -1.82 -9.65
N LYS A 63 8.53 -1.08 -10.57
CA LYS A 63 7.97 -1.73 -11.76
C LYS A 63 9.15 -2.54 -12.28
N LYS A 64 9.09 -3.86 -12.19
CA LYS A 64 9.95 -4.71 -13.01
C LYS A 64 9.65 -4.24 -14.43
N SER A 65 10.48 -3.34 -14.94
CA SER A 65 10.52 -3.00 -16.34
C SER A 65 10.72 -4.32 -17.03
N LYS A 66 9.66 -4.78 -17.67
CA LYS A 66 9.70 -5.84 -18.65
C LYS A 66 10.43 -5.23 -19.85
N GLN A 67 11.76 -5.10 -19.74
CA GLN A 67 12.65 -5.18 -20.89
C GLN A 67 12.98 -6.67 -20.95
N GLU A 68 12.14 -7.46 -21.60
CA GLU A 68 12.35 -7.83 -23.00
C GLU A 68 13.80 -8.27 -23.17
N ALA A 69 13.97 -9.59 -23.03
CA ALA A 69 15.02 -10.29 -23.73
C ALA A 69 14.84 -10.00 -25.21
N ASP A 70 15.68 -9.11 -25.75
CA ASP A 70 15.92 -9.01 -27.18
C ASP A 70 17.40 -9.34 -27.38
N ASN A 71 17.59 -10.54 -27.95
CA ASN A 71 18.70 -11.05 -28.75
C ASN A 71 20.14 -10.58 -28.46
#